data_AF-A0A7V4IWU4-F1
#
_entry.id   AF-A0A7V4IWU4-F1
#
_cell.length_a   1.000
_cell.length_b   1.000
_cell.length_c   1.000
_cell.angle_alpha   90.00
_cell.angle_beta   90.00
_cell.angle_gamma   90.00
#
_symmetry.space_group_name_H-M   'P 1'
#
loop_
_entity.id
_entity.type
_entity.pdbx_description
1 polymer ?
#
loop_
_entity_poly.entity_id
_entity_poly.type
_entity_poly.pdbx_seq_one_letter_code
_entity_poly.pdbx_strand_id
1 'polypeptide(L)'
;MNASHPQGEPLHIDWELRPDVSDHPNVGGAPEPSVRPIPGSILRQEGPTAKVRIPAQPGKYRLFVAVRDPGGRAAVANLPILAEQP
;
A
#
# COMPACT_ATOMS: atom_id res chain seq x y z
N MET A 1 10.00 -6.59 6.50
CA MET A 1 10.64 -5.55 5.66
C MET A 1 11.24 -4.52 6.60
N ASN A 2 12.53 -4.20 6.46
CA ASN A 2 13.18 -3.18 7.28
C ASN A 2 13.34 -1.92 6.43
N ALA A 3 12.69 -0.83 6.85
CA ALA A 3 12.89 0.50 6.27
C ALA A 3 13.55 1.36 7.36
N SER A 4 14.81 1.72 7.15
CA SER A 4 15.59 2.50 8.11
C SER A 4 16.34 3.60 7.38
N HIS A 5 16.06 4.85 7.74
CA HIS A 5 16.82 6.01 7.27
C HIS A 5 18.20 6.02 7.96
N PRO A 6 19.32 6.17 7.24
CA PRO A 6 20.65 6.09 7.82
C PRO A 6 20.94 7.17 8.90
N GLN A 7 20.15 8.25 8.94
CA GLN A 7 20.29 9.33 9.93
C GLN A 7 19.29 9.29 11.10
N GLY A 8 18.44 8.26 11.24
CA GLY A 8 17.50 8.16 12.38
C GLY A 8 16.34 9.17 12.36
N GLU A 9 16.11 9.84 11.24
CA GLU A 9 14.97 10.73 11.04
C GLU A 9 13.66 9.94 10.83
N PRO A 10 12.52 10.46 11.30
CA PRO A 10 11.24 9.77 11.19
C PRO A 10 10.83 9.63 9.73
N LEU A 11 10.79 8.39 9.23
CA LEU A 11 10.22 8.08 7.93
C LEU A 11 8.70 8.25 7.98
N HIS A 12 8.16 8.99 7.01
CA HIS A 12 6.71 9.06 6.82
C HIS A 12 6.28 7.85 6.00
N ILE A 13 5.46 7.00 6.60
CA ILE A 13 4.97 5.78 5.95
C ILE A 13 3.46 5.94 5.79
N ASP A 14 2.95 5.65 4.60
CA ASP A 14 1.53 5.72 4.30
C ASP A 14 1.08 4.40 3.68
N TRP A 15 0.01 3.83 4.24
CA TRP A 15 -0.57 2.58 3.77
C TRP A 15 -1.95 2.85 3.18
N GLU A 16 -2.26 2.20 2.05
CA GLU A 16 -3.57 2.32 1.41
C GLU A 16 -3.98 0.99 0.78
N LEU A 17 -5.21 0.54 1.03
CA LEU A 17 -5.81 -0.59 0.32
C LEU A 17 -6.77 -0.08 -0.75
N ARG A 18 -6.67 -0.61 -1.97
CA ARG A 18 -7.54 -0.26 -3.11
C ARG A 18 -8.08 -1.54 -3.77
N PRO A 19 -9.27 -1.54 -4.37
CA PRO A 19 -9.64 -2.54 -5.36
C PRO A 19 -8.59 -2.57 -6.48
N ASP A 20 -8.15 -3.77 -6.87
CA ASP A 20 -7.22 -3.93 -7.98
C ASP A 20 -8.00 -4.09 -9.28
N VAL A 21 -8.16 -2.97 -9.99
CA VAL A 21 -8.81 -2.93 -11.31
C VAL A 21 -7.80 -3.12 -12.46
N SER A 22 -6.54 -3.40 -12.13
CA SER A 22 -5.48 -3.62 -13.11
C SER A 22 -5.46 -5.11 -13.47
N ASP A 23 -6.10 -5.50 -14.57
CA ASP A 23 -6.00 -6.87 -15.08
C ASP A 23 -4.61 -7.23 -15.62
N HIS A 24 -3.70 -6.23 -15.68
CA HIS A 24 -2.29 -6.41 -16.01
C HIS A 24 -1.41 -5.91 -14.86
N PRO A 25 -0.51 -6.73 -14.28
CA PRO A 25 0.51 -6.23 -13.39
C PRO A 25 1.43 -5.27 -14.17
N ASN A 26 1.71 -4.12 -13.55
CA ASN A 26 2.38 -2.97 -14.15
C ASN A 26 3.57 -3.31 -15.05
N VAL A 27 3.52 -2.80 -16.29
CA VAL A 27 4.72 -2.36 -16.99
C VAL A 27 5.22 -1.13 -16.22
N GLY A 28 6.43 -1.21 -15.65
CA GLY A 28 6.95 -0.18 -14.75
C GLY A 28 6.85 1.23 -15.32
N GLY A 29 6.01 2.08 -14.71
CA GLY A 29 5.86 3.49 -15.06
C GLY A 29 4.48 3.90 -15.60
N ALA A 30 3.55 2.96 -15.85
CA ALA A 30 2.19 3.31 -16.26
C ALA A 30 1.38 3.91 -15.09
N PRO A 31 0.66 5.03 -15.28
CA PRO A 31 -0.27 5.52 -14.28
C PRO A 31 -1.39 4.49 -14.07
N GLU A 32 -1.53 3.98 -12.85
CA GLU A 32 -2.69 3.19 -12.50
C GLU A 32 -3.95 4.09 -12.46
N PRO A 33 -5.13 3.56 -12.82
CA PRO A 33 -6.39 4.27 -12.64
C PRO A 33 -6.49 4.79 -11.21
N SER A 34 -7.00 6.01 -11.04
CA SER A 34 -7.22 6.60 -9.71
C SER A 34 -8.37 5.90 -8.99
N VAL A 35 -8.12 4.68 -8.53
CA VAL A 35 -9.01 3.98 -7.61
C VAL A 35 -8.80 4.57 -6.23
N ARG A 36 -9.86 5.11 -5.64
CA ARG A 36 -9.78 5.70 -4.30
C ARG A 36 -9.46 4.62 -3.27
N PRO A 37 -8.65 4.94 -2.23
CA PRO A 37 -8.46 4.05 -1.09
C PRO A 37 -9.78 3.67 -0.45
N ILE A 38 -9.86 2.44 0.05
CA ILE A 38 -11.00 1.94 0.84
C ILE A 38 -10.93 2.58 2.23
N PRO A 39 -11.87 3.46 2.61
CA PRO A 39 -11.81 4.14 3.90
C PRO A 39 -11.89 3.14 5.06
N GLY A 40 -11.07 3.35 6.10
CA GLY A 40 -11.05 2.49 7.30
C GLY A 40 -10.48 1.08 7.08
N SER A 41 -9.85 0.82 5.92
CA SER A 41 -9.16 -0.45 5.65
C SER A 41 -7.86 -0.61 6.45
N ILE A 42 -7.15 0.49 6.73
CA ILE A 42 -5.99 0.48 7.60
C ILE A 42 -6.47 0.64 9.04
N LEU A 43 -6.37 -0.42 9.84
CA LEU A 43 -6.86 -0.47 11.23
C LEU A 43 -5.84 0.06 12.23
N ARG A 44 -4.54 -0.18 11.96
CA ARG A 44 -3.42 0.26 12.80
C ARG A 44 -2.17 0.35 11.94
N GLN A 45 -1.30 1.29 12.26
CA GLN A 45 0.01 1.43 11.63
C GLN A 45 1.07 1.68 12.70
N GLU A 46 2.18 0.96 12.59
CA GLU A 46 3.35 1.03 13.46
C GLU A 46 4.60 0.99 12.58
N GLY A 47 5.01 2.17 12.10
CA GLY A 47 6.14 2.31 11.18
C GLY A 47 5.99 1.39 9.96
N PRO A 48 6.89 0.40 9.75
CA PRO A 48 6.88 -0.49 8.59
C PRO A 48 5.82 -1.62 8.67
N THR A 49 4.99 -1.64 9.71
CA THR A 49 3.94 -2.65 9.88
C THR A 49 2.56 -1.99 9.90
N ALA A 50 1.58 -2.60 9.24
CA ALA A 50 0.19 -2.18 9.29
C ALA A 50 -0.75 -3.37 9.47
N LYS A 51 -1.82 -3.17 10.23
CA LYS A 51 -2.96 -4.09 10.31
C LYS A 51 -4.01 -3.64 9.30
N VAL A 52 -4.27 -4.47 8.30
CA VAL A 52 -5.17 -4.14 7.18
C VAL A 52 -6.40 -5.04 7.24
N ARG A 53 -7.59 -4.46 7.08
CA ARG A 53 -8.86 -5.16 6.90
C ARG A 53 -9.13 -5.34 5.42
N ILE A 54 -9.13 -6.59 4.99
CA ILE A 54 -9.62 -6.97 3.66
C ILE A 54 -11.16 -6.95 3.68
N PRO A 55 -11.84 -6.31 2.72
CA PRO A 55 -13.30 -6.33 2.65
C PRO A 55 -13.85 -7.74 2.52
N ALA A 56 -15.07 -7.95 3.02
CA ALA A 56 -15.76 -9.24 2.91
C ALA A 56 -16.19 -9.56 1.47
N GLN A 57 -16.27 -8.55 0.59
CA GLN A 57 -16.57 -8.76 -0.82
C GLN A 57 -15.38 -9.46 -1.49
N PRO A 58 -15.58 -10.66 -2.09
CA PRO A 58 -14.53 -11.31 -2.85
C PRO A 58 -14.05 -10.42 -3.99
N GLY A 59 -12.76 -10.49 -4.30
CA GLY A 59 -12.18 -9.67 -5.36
C GLY A 59 -10.69 -9.50 -5.27
N LYS A 60 -10.13 -8.84 -6.29
CA LYS A 60 -8.73 -8.45 -6.34
C LYS A 60 -8.56 -7.12 -5.61
N TYR A 61 -7.54 -7.04 -4.76
CA TYR A 61 -7.14 -5.85 -4.04
C TYR A 61 -5.65 -5.64 -4.18
N ARG A 62 -5.19 -4.41 -4.03
CA ARG A 62 -3.78 -4.06 -3.99
C ARG A 62 -3.51 -3.19 -2.78
N LEU A 63 -2.58 -3.64 -1.95
CA LEU A 63 -2.07 -2.87 -0.83
C LEU A 63 -0.86 -2.06 -1.31
N PHE A 64 -0.87 -0.77 -1.06
CA PHE A 64 0.25 0.13 -1.34
C PHE A 64 0.89 0.57 -0.03
N VAL A 65 2.21 0.73 -0.06
CA VAL A 65 2.97 1.42 0.97
C VAL A 65 3.89 2.43 0.31
N ALA A 66 3.78 3.69 0.72
CA ALA A 66 4.69 4.75 0.36
C ALA A 66 5.55 5.11 1.58
N VAL A 67 6.86 5.15 1.41
CA VAL A 67 7.83 5.58 2.42
C VAL A 67 8.50 6.85 1.91
N ARG A 68 8.36 7.94 2.65
CA ARG A 68 8.92 9.25 2.32
C ARG A 68 9.99 9.64 3.33
N ASP A 69 11.16 10.04 2.83
CA ASP A 69 12.19 10.67 3.65
C ASP A 69 11.97 12.19 3.76
N PRO A 70 12.54 12.86 4.77
CA PRO A 70 12.46 14.33 4.88
C PRO A 70 13.14 15.08 3.73
N GLY A 71 14.03 14.42 2.99
CA GLY A 71 14.65 14.93 1.76
C GLY A 71 13.75 14.93 0.53
N GLY A 72 12.49 14.49 0.68
CA GLY A 72 11.49 14.48 -0.39
C GLY A 72 11.58 13.29 -1.34
N ARG A 73 12.40 12.27 -1.05
CA ARG A 73 12.43 11.01 -1.82
C ARG A 73 11.33 10.09 -1.33
N ALA A 74 10.75 9.34 -2.25
CA ALA A 74 9.72 8.36 -1.96
C ALA A 74 10.11 6.99 -2.54
N ALA A 75 9.93 5.94 -1.75
CA ALA A 75 9.91 4.57 -2.21
C ALA A 75 8.46 4.05 -2.10
N VAL A 76 7.98 3.37 -3.14
CA VAL A 76 6.64 2.77 -3.15
C VAL A 76 6.78 1.28 -3.38
N ALA A 77 6.09 0.48 -2.57
CA ALA A 77 5.89 -0.93 -2.82
C ALA A 77 4.39 -1.24 -2.85
N ASN A 78 4.03 -2.33 -3.53
CA ASN A 78 2.66 -2.81 -3.54
C ASN A 78 2.62 -4.34 -3.46
N LEU A 79 1.49 -4.85 -2.95
CA LEU A 79 1.21 -6.27 -2.80
C LEU A 79 -0.18 -6.57 -3.38
N PRO A 80 -0.30 -7.36 -4.45
CA PRO A 80 -1.59 -7.87 -4.91
C PRO A 80 -2.14 -8.90 -3.91
N ILE A 81 -3.44 -8.84 -3.67
CA ILE A 81 -4.18 -9.69 -2.74
C ILE A 81 -5.44 -10.20 -3.45
N LEU A 82 -5.66 -11.50 -3.46
CA LEU A 82 -6.92 -12.10 -3.87
C LEU A 82 -7.72 -12.44 -2.60
N ALA A 83 -8.90 -11.84 -2.45
CA ALA A 83 -9.86 -12.23 -1.42
C ALA A 83 -10.85 -13.23 -2.01
N GLU A 84 -10.82 -14.46 -1.50
CA GLU A 84 -11.75 -15.52 -1.87
C GLU A 84 -12.88 -15.61 -0.85
N GLN A 85 -13.97 -16.30 -1.21
CA GLN A 85 -15.00 -16.64 -0.23
C GLN A 85 -14.38 -17.57 0.83
N PRO A 86 -14.72 -17.38 2.12
CA PRO A 86 -14.23 -18.26 3.19
C PRO A 86 -14.70 -19.71 3.02
#